data_AF-A0AAD5EW78-F1
#
_entry.id   AF-A0AAD5EW78-F1
#
_cell.length_a   1.000
_cell.length_b   1.000
_cell.length_c   1.000
_cell.angle_alpha   90.00
_cell.angle_beta   90.00
_cell.angle_gamma   90.00
#
_symmetry.space_group_name_H-M   'P 1'
#
loop_
_entity.id
_entity.type
_entity.pdbx_description
1 polymer ?
#
loop_
_entity_poly.entity_id
_entity_poly.type
_entity_poly.pdbx_seq_one_letter_code
_entity_poly.pdbx_strand_id
1 'polypeptide(L)'
;MSNSSNPNPASTEPYHDRPEEDRAAIDALILMSQGPAKASSSDKGKGIADPGLSDSDSELSDPPEDLSEPADDTVGDDSDEQQAGPSRVYYCSKCGDSLEGRVGPLCLNCLRSESQESWKAHNKRLLNNNSYKRVKDAGLCCYCRERQADPGHSSCTPCRQKRKEQVTERKKTKKGKKVEEKRKSKEEKKTEEKSKNKSKDKSKDKTKNKK
;
A
#
# COMPACT_ATOMS: atom_id res chain seq x y z
N MET A 1 -57.70 -6.78 9.78
CA MET A 1 -57.25 -5.57 10.49
C MET A 1 -56.66 -6.00 11.83
N SER A 2 -55.34 -6.12 11.91
CA SER A 2 -54.61 -6.30 13.17
C SER A 2 -53.26 -5.61 13.01
N ASN A 3 -53.13 -4.46 13.66
CA ASN A 3 -51.92 -3.65 13.73
C ASN A 3 -50.98 -4.25 14.77
N SER A 4 -49.79 -4.67 14.35
CA SER A 4 -48.67 -4.93 15.26
C SER A 4 -47.68 -3.78 15.16
N SER A 5 -47.83 -2.84 16.07
CA SER A 5 -46.95 -1.70 16.27
C SER A 5 -45.60 -2.16 16.83
N ASN A 6 -44.53 -1.81 16.13
CA ASN A 6 -43.15 -2.10 16.50
C ASN A 6 -42.63 -0.96 17.41
N PRO A 7 -42.21 -1.21 18.66
CA PRO A 7 -41.61 -0.15 19.47
C PRO A 7 -40.14 0.06 19.08
N ASN A 8 -39.85 1.27 18.62
CA ASN A 8 -38.50 1.75 18.30
C ASN A 8 -37.80 2.12 19.63
N PRO A 9 -36.59 1.62 19.96
CA PRO A 9 -35.86 2.11 21.12
C PRO A 9 -35.24 3.48 20.81
N ALA A 10 -35.70 4.49 21.56
CA ALA A 10 -35.11 5.82 21.56
C ALA A 10 -33.67 5.76 22.09
N SER A 11 -32.70 6.04 21.22
CA SER A 11 -31.29 6.22 21.60
C SER A 11 -31.10 7.66 22.08
N THR A 12 -31.15 7.87 23.39
CA THR A 12 -30.71 9.11 24.05
C THR A 12 -29.21 9.02 24.31
N GLU A 13 -28.40 9.43 23.35
CA GLU A 13 -27.00 9.80 23.59
C GLU A 13 -26.94 11.30 23.94
N PRO A 14 -26.22 11.72 24.99
CA PRO A 14 -26.08 13.12 25.33
C PRO A 14 -25.18 13.82 24.30
N TYR A 15 -25.72 14.86 23.67
CA TYR A 15 -24.94 15.82 22.89
C TYR A 15 -23.93 16.49 23.82
N HIS A 16 -22.65 16.14 23.67
CA HIS A 16 -21.57 16.97 24.18
C HIS A 16 -21.51 18.23 23.32
N ASP A 17 -21.91 19.36 23.91
CA ASP A 17 -21.63 20.70 23.40
C ASP A 17 -20.15 20.82 23.05
N ARG A 18 -19.86 20.88 21.76
CA ARG A 18 -18.53 21.20 21.24
C ARG A 18 -18.40 22.72 21.24
N PRO A 19 -17.34 23.30 21.83
CA PRO A 19 -17.13 24.74 21.84
C PRO A 19 -17.05 25.28 20.40
N GLU A 20 -17.82 26.35 20.12
CA GLU A 20 -17.95 26.98 18.79
C GLU A 20 -16.61 27.47 18.20
N GLU A 21 -15.57 27.58 19.01
CA GLU A 21 -14.25 28.08 18.61
C GLU A 21 -13.53 27.17 17.61
N ASP A 22 -13.83 25.87 17.59
CA ASP A 22 -13.19 24.91 16.66
C ASP A 22 -13.77 24.96 15.24
N ARG A 23 -14.97 25.52 15.05
CA ARG A 23 -15.64 25.52 13.74
C ARG A 23 -15.01 26.56 12.79
N ALA A 24 -14.64 27.73 13.32
CA ALA A 24 -13.97 28.78 12.57
C ALA A 24 -12.55 28.38 12.12
N ALA A 25 -11.83 27.61 12.96
CA ALA A 25 -10.49 27.12 12.62
C ALA A 25 -10.51 26.09 11.47
N ILE A 26 -11.53 25.24 11.42
CA ILE A 26 -11.70 24.25 10.35
C ILE A 26 -12.08 24.93 9.03
N ASP A 27 -12.99 25.91 9.05
CA ASP A 27 -13.40 26.63 7.83
C ASP A 27 -12.24 27.48 7.25
N ALA A 28 -11.39 28.07 8.10
CA ALA A 28 -10.19 28.79 7.65
C ALA A 28 -9.15 27.85 6.98
N LEU A 29 -9.06 26.59 7.42
CA LEU A 29 -8.16 25.60 6.82
C LEU A 29 -8.65 25.13 5.44
N ILE A 30 -9.97 25.06 5.24
CA ILE A 30 -10.60 24.65 3.98
C ILE A 30 -10.44 25.75 2.92
N LEU A 31 -10.55 27.03 3.28
CA LEU A 31 -10.41 28.14 2.34
C LEU A 31 -8.98 28.28 1.78
N MET A 32 -7.95 27.94 2.54
CA MET A 32 -6.54 28.04 2.09
C MET A 32 -6.10 26.93 1.14
N SER A 33 -6.94 25.92 0.87
CA SER A 33 -6.62 24.79 -0.01
C SER A 33 -7.11 24.96 -1.46
N GLN A 34 -7.84 26.03 -1.77
CA GLN A 34 -8.28 26.34 -3.13
C GLN A 34 -7.21 27.19 -3.85
N GLY A 35 -6.25 26.51 -4.48
CA GLY A 35 -5.26 27.15 -5.34
C GLY A 35 -5.88 27.84 -6.56
N PRO A 36 -5.14 28.74 -7.24
CA PRO A 36 -5.66 29.53 -8.34
C PRO A 36 -6.09 28.65 -9.53
N ALA A 37 -7.31 28.91 -10.01
CA ALA A 37 -7.89 28.27 -11.17
C ALA A 37 -7.01 28.49 -12.41
N LYS A 38 -6.45 27.40 -12.95
CA LYS A 38 -5.75 27.43 -14.23
C LYS A 38 -6.77 27.44 -15.35
N ALA A 39 -6.80 28.54 -16.11
CA ALA A 39 -7.49 28.62 -17.38
C ALA A 39 -6.99 27.52 -18.32
N SER A 40 -7.90 26.66 -18.75
CA SER A 40 -7.66 25.63 -19.77
C SER A 40 -7.94 26.24 -21.13
N SER A 41 -6.88 26.48 -21.90
CA SER A 41 -6.93 26.92 -23.29
C SER A 41 -7.41 25.79 -24.18
N SER A 42 -8.42 26.10 -24.99
CA SER A 42 -8.94 25.29 -26.08
C SER A 42 -7.88 24.90 -27.09
N ASP A 43 -7.87 23.63 -27.52
CA ASP A 43 -7.21 23.21 -28.75
C ASP A 43 -8.19 22.42 -29.63
N LYS A 44 -8.29 22.86 -30.88
CA LYS A 44 -9.17 22.38 -31.94
C LYS A 44 -8.44 21.32 -32.78
N GLY A 45 -9.12 20.24 -33.13
CA GLY A 45 -8.78 19.46 -34.34
C GLY A 45 -8.99 17.96 -34.16
N LYS A 46 -10.13 17.37 -34.57
CA LYS A 46 -10.50 16.92 -35.93
C LYS A 46 -9.82 15.61 -36.32
N GLY A 47 -10.59 14.53 -36.41
CA GLY A 47 -10.12 13.22 -36.89
C GLY A 47 -11.20 12.16 -36.77
N ILE A 48 -12.02 12.07 -37.81
CA ILE A 48 -13.04 11.05 -38.05
C ILE A 48 -12.33 9.73 -38.39
N ALA A 49 -12.71 8.64 -37.75
CA ALA A 49 -12.82 7.31 -38.35
C ALA A 49 -13.50 6.39 -37.33
N ASP A 50 -14.76 6.07 -37.62
CA ASP A 50 -15.51 4.96 -37.05
C ASP A 50 -15.25 3.74 -37.94
N PRO A 51 -14.52 2.71 -37.47
CA PRO A 51 -14.55 1.40 -38.06
C PRO A 51 -15.52 0.55 -37.25
N GLY A 52 -16.71 0.37 -37.81
CA GLY A 52 -17.67 -0.59 -37.29
C GLY A 52 -17.17 -2.03 -37.30
N LEU A 53 -18.00 -2.86 -36.65
CA LEU A 53 -18.00 -4.33 -36.65
C LEU A 53 -16.93 -4.91 -35.70
N SER A 54 -17.27 -5.77 -34.74
CA SER A 54 -18.19 -6.90 -34.88
C SER A 54 -18.84 -7.28 -33.54
N ASP A 55 -20.15 -7.50 -33.57
CA ASP A 55 -20.88 -8.31 -32.61
C ASP A 55 -20.29 -9.72 -32.58
N SER A 56 -19.62 -10.07 -31.48
CA SER A 56 -19.27 -11.44 -31.16
C SER A 56 -20.24 -11.92 -30.09
N ASP A 57 -21.33 -12.46 -30.59
CA ASP A 57 -22.29 -13.29 -29.86
C ASP A 57 -21.55 -14.57 -29.41
N SER A 58 -21.16 -14.61 -28.14
CA SER A 58 -20.66 -15.84 -27.49
C SER A 58 -21.73 -16.35 -26.57
N GLU A 59 -22.71 -17.00 -27.20
CA GLU A 59 -23.65 -17.89 -26.55
C GLU A 59 -22.92 -19.09 -25.93
N LEU A 60 -23.51 -19.57 -24.84
CA LEU A 60 -23.44 -20.94 -24.31
C LEU A 60 -22.06 -21.50 -23.95
N SER A 61 -21.87 -21.71 -22.65
CA SER A 61 -21.87 -23.08 -22.10
C SER A 61 -22.05 -23.04 -20.58
N ASP A 62 -23.26 -23.38 -20.12
CA ASP A 62 -23.51 -23.83 -18.75
C ASP A 62 -22.75 -25.16 -18.52
N PRO A 63 -21.90 -25.28 -17.49
CA PRO A 63 -21.44 -26.58 -17.03
C PRO A 63 -22.60 -27.27 -16.28
N PRO A 64 -22.87 -28.56 -16.52
CA PRO A 64 -23.94 -29.28 -15.85
C PRO A 64 -23.71 -29.38 -14.34
N GLU A 65 -24.79 -29.20 -13.60
CA GLU A 65 -24.91 -29.61 -12.20
C GLU A 65 -24.65 -31.11 -12.09
N ASP A 66 -23.56 -31.49 -11.42
CA ASP A 66 -23.38 -32.85 -10.93
C ASP A 66 -23.88 -32.92 -9.49
N LEU A 67 -25.11 -33.40 -9.40
CA LEU A 67 -25.76 -33.88 -8.18
C LEU A 67 -25.04 -35.13 -7.70
N SER A 68 -24.25 -34.99 -6.66
CA SER A 68 -23.91 -36.10 -5.78
C SER A 68 -24.48 -35.82 -4.40
N GLU A 69 -25.74 -36.18 -4.22
CA GLU A 69 -26.34 -36.45 -2.91
C GLU A 69 -25.88 -37.85 -2.46
N PRO A 70 -25.07 -37.98 -1.40
CA PRO A 70 -25.01 -39.24 -0.68
C PRO A 70 -26.17 -39.31 0.31
N ALA A 71 -26.85 -40.45 0.23
CA ALA A 71 -28.04 -40.83 0.96
C ALA A 71 -27.95 -40.62 2.47
N ASP A 72 -29.12 -40.25 3.00
CA ASP A 72 -29.59 -40.50 4.36
C ASP A 72 -29.22 -41.92 4.81
N ASP A 73 -28.47 -42.04 5.91
CA ASP A 73 -28.48 -43.24 6.73
C ASP A 73 -28.67 -42.85 8.19
N THR A 74 -29.75 -43.40 8.73
CA THR A 74 -30.42 -43.04 9.96
C THR A 74 -29.81 -43.69 11.22
N VAL A 75 -30.01 -42.99 12.34
CA VAL A 75 -30.18 -43.45 13.75
C VAL A 75 -29.06 -44.18 14.50
N GLY A 76 -28.80 -43.64 15.70
CA GLY A 76 -28.09 -44.23 16.83
C GLY A 76 -27.36 -43.11 17.57
N ASP A 77 -27.30 -43.01 18.88
CA ASP A 77 -27.89 -43.69 20.02
C ASP A 77 -27.55 -42.76 21.21
N ASP A 78 -28.29 -42.90 22.29
CA ASP A 78 -28.18 -42.17 23.54
C ASP A 78 -26.73 -42.13 24.08
N SER A 79 -26.14 -40.94 24.26
CA SER A 79 -25.01 -40.77 25.19
C SER A 79 -24.83 -39.32 25.59
N ASP A 80 -25.34 -39.03 26.78
CA ASP A 80 -25.04 -37.88 27.64
C ASP A 80 -23.54 -37.93 28.03
N GLU A 81 -22.66 -37.75 27.04
CA GLU A 81 -21.23 -37.59 27.27
C GLU A 81 -20.95 -36.09 27.23
N GLN A 82 -20.75 -35.51 28.42
CA GLN A 82 -20.17 -34.19 28.58
C GLN A 82 -18.75 -34.22 28.02
N GLN A 83 -18.66 -34.16 26.69
CA GLN A 83 -17.41 -34.05 25.98
C GLN A 83 -16.87 -32.67 26.34
N ALA A 84 -15.95 -32.64 27.30
CA ALA A 84 -15.09 -31.49 27.53
C ALA A 84 -14.39 -31.23 26.20
N GLY A 85 -14.96 -30.32 25.40
CA GLY A 85 -14.44 -29.97 24.08
C GLY A 85 -12.95 -29.66 24.21
N PRO A 86 -12.15 -29.93 23.17
CA PRO A 86 -10.70 -29.82 23.23
C PRO A 86 -10.35 -28.50 23.89
N SER A 87 -9.65 -28.56 25.04
CA SER A 87 -9.27 -27.35 25.76
C SER A 87 -8.48 -26.52 24.75
N ARG A 88 -9.12 -25.46 24.23
CA ARG A 88 -8.51 -24.64 23.18
C ARG A 88 -7.50 -23.74 23.88
N VAL A 89 -6.37 -24.33 24.26
CA VAL A 89 -5.20 -23.62 24.72
C VAL A 89 -4.62 -22.97 23.47
N TYR A 90 -4.85 -21.66 23.34
CA TYR A 90 -4.26 -20.88 22.27
C TYR A 90 -2.84 -20.48 22.68
N TYR A 91 -1.90 -20.46 21.75
CA TYR A 91 -0.51 -20.08 22.01
C TYR A 91 -0.14 -18.82 21.22
N CYS A 92 0.71 -17.98 21.81
CA CYS A 92 1.23 -16.78 21.17
C CYS A 92 2.14 -17.16 19.99
N SER A 93 1.85 -16.63 18.79
CA SER A 93 2.66 -16.88 17.58
C SER A 93 4.10 -16.34 17.64
N LYS A 94 4.43 -15.47 18.61
CA LYS A 94 5.78 -14.89 18.76
C LYS A 94 6.63 -15.55 19.83
N CYS A 95 6.08 -15.76 21.03
CA CYS A 95 6.84 -16.29 22.17
C CYS A 95 6.46 -17.72 22.56
N GLY A 96 5.37 -18.28 22.01
CA GLY A 96 4.89 -19.62 22.37
C GLY A 96 4.18 -19.71 23.71
N ASP A 97 3.99 -18.59 24.44
CA ASP A 97 3.27 -18.59 25.73
C ASP A 97 1.78 -18.90 25.54
N SER A 98 1.19 -19.59 26.52
CA SER A 98 -0.25 -19.86 26.57
C SER A 98 -1.08 -18.58 26.72
N LEU A 99 -2.08 -18.43 25.86
CA LEU A 99 -3.08 -17.38 25.88
C LEU A 99 -4.26 -17.86 26.72
N GLU A 100 -4.14 -17.74 28.04
CA GLU A 100 -5.19 -18.12 29.00
C GLU A 100 -6.53 -17.47 28.62
N GLY A 101 -7.44 -18.27 28.06
CA GLY A 101 -8.81 -17.88 27.73
C GLY A 101 -8.98 -16.81 26.64
N ARG A 102 -7.93 -16.46 25.87
CA ARG A 102 -8.05 -15.47 24.79
C ARG A 102 -7.82 -16.06 23.41
N VAL A 103 -8.74 -15.74 22.51
CA VAL A 103 -8.59 -15.99 21.07
C VAL A 103 -7.84 -14.81 20.46
N GLY A 104 -6.61 -15.02 20.00
CA GLY A 104 -5.81 -13.99 19.35
C GLY A 104 -4.43 -14.48 18.92
N PRO A 105 -3.73 -13.77 18.02
CA PRO A 105 -2.44 -14.21 17.50
C PRO A 105 -1.25 -13.96 18.45
N LEU A 106 -1.38 -13.05 19.42
CA LEU A 106 -0.28 -12.59 20.28
C LEU A 106 -0.71 -12.53 21.75
N CYS A 107 0.23 -12.80 22.67
CA CYS A 107 0.03 -12.59 24.12
C CYS A 107 0.05 -11.10 24.46
N LEU A 108 -0.46 -10.74 25.65
CA LEU A 108 -0.49 -9.35 26.12
C LEU A 108 0.89 -8.68 26.10
N ASN A 109 1.95 -9.40 26.45
CA ASN A 109 3.31 -8.89 26.44
C ASN A 109 3.79 -8.65 25.00
N CYS A 110 3.55 -9.60 24.09
CA CYS A 110 3.89 -9.45 22.68
C CYS A 110 3.06 -8.36 21.98
N LEU A 111 1.80 -8.21 22.36
CA LEU A 111 0.89 -7.16 21.88
C LEU A 111 1.34 -5.78 22.37
N ARG A 112 1.85 -5.67 23.61
CA ARG A 112 2.48 -4.45 24.13
C ARG A 112 3.85 -4.17 23.49
N SER A 113 4.58 -5.22 23.13
CA SER A 113 5.92 -5.11 22.53
C SER A 113 5.89 -4.81 21.03
N GLU A 114 4.77 -5.09 20.36
CA GLU A 114 4.52 -4.46 19.07
C GLU A 114 4.40 -2.97 19.31
N SER A 115 5.44 -2.24 18.91
CA SER A 115 5.42 -0.79 18.97
C SER A 115 4.10 -0.32 18.36
N GLN A 116 3.47 0.67 18.99
CA GLN A 116 2.25 1.28 18.46
C GLN A 116 2.42 1.67 16.98
N GLU A 117 3.65 1.96 16.56
CA GLU A 117 4.07 2.19 15.18
C GLU A 117 3.93 0.96 14.28
N SER A 118 4.33 -0.23 14.74
CA SER A 118 4.13 -1.50 14.02
C SER A 118 2.64 -1.76 13.77
N TRP A 119 1.81 -1.59 14.79
CA TRP A 119 0.35 -1.75 14.68
C TRP A 119 -0.27 -0.72 13.73
N LYS A 120 0.12 0.56 13.86
CA LYS A 120 -0.30 1.63 12.92
C LYS A 120 0.13 1.31 11.49
N ALA A 121 1.34 0.80 11.29
CA ALA A 121 1.83 0.41 9.96
C ALA A 121 1.04 -0.79 9.40
N HIS A 122 0.72 -1.79 10.23
CA HIS A 122 -0.11 -2.92 9.84
C HIS A 122 -1.51 -2.49 9.40
N ASN A 123 -2.21 -1.69 10.21
CA ASN A 123 -3.53 -1.17 9.86
C ASN A 123 -3.50 -0.31 8.60
N LYS A 124 -2.46 0.52 8.43
CA LYS A 124 -2.27 1.29 7.19
C LYS A 124 -2.12 0.39 5.97
N ARG A 125 -1.40 -0.74 6.08
CA ARG A 125 -1.28 -1.73 4.99
C ARG A 125 -2.63 -2.37 4.69
N LEU A 126 -3.39 -2.77 5.70
CA LEU A 126 -4.74 -3.33 5.51
C LEU A 126 -5.67 -2.36 4.78
N LEU A 127 -5.72 -1.10 5.21
CA LEU A 127 -6.53 -0.06 4.56
C LEU A 127 -6.11 0.17 3.10
N ASN A 128 -4.81 0.22 2.83
CA ASN A 128 -4.30 0.37 1.47
C ASN A 128 -4.65 -0.83 0.58
N ASN A 129 -4.55 -2.05 1.12
CA ASN A 129 -4.92 -3.26 0.39
C ASN A 129 -6.42 -3.29 0.07
N ASN A 130 -7.28 -2.91 1.02
CA ASN A 130 -8.72 -2.83 0.81
C ASN A 130 -9.09 -1.72 -0.18
N SER A 131 -8.40 -0.58 -0.15
CA SER A 131 -8.56 0.48 -1.14
C SER A 131 -8.11 0.01 -2.52
N TYR A 132 -7.01 -0.74 -2.61
CA TYR A 132 -6.51 -1.27 -3.88
C TYR A 132 -7.48 -2.28 -4.49
N LYS A 133 -8.04 -3.20 -3.67
CA LYS A 133 -9.07 -4.16 -4.12
C LYS A 133 -10.27 -3.43 -4.71
N ARG A 134 -10.86 -2.47 -3.98
CA ARG A 134 -12.00 -1.68 -4.46
C ARG A 134 -11.72 -0.96 -5.79
N VAL A 135 -10.54 -0.38 -5.96
CA VAL A 135 -10.14 0.29 -7.21
C VAL A 135 -9.99 -0.72 -8.34
N LYS A 136 -9.43 -1.91 -8.07
CA LYS A 136 -9.27 -2.98 -9.06
C LYS A 136 -10.62 -3.55 -9.49
N ASP A 137 -11.51 -3.79 -8.54
CA ASP A 137 -12.85 -4.35 -8.78
C ASP A 137 -13.71 -3.36 -9.59
N ALA A 138 -13.52 -2.05 -9.37
CA ALA A 138 -14.13 -1.00 -10.17
C ALA A 138 -13.50 -0.80 -11.56
N GLY A 139 -12.47 -1.59 -11.93
CA GLY A 139 -11.76 -1.46 -13.21
C GLY A 139 -10.97 -0.14 -13.34
N LEU A 140 -10.67 0.53 -12.22
CA LEU A 140 -10.00 1.82 -12.20
C LEU A 140 -8.47 1.67 -12.10
N CYS A 141 -7.76 2.68 -12.61
CA CYS A 141 -6.31 2.76 -12.55
C CYS A 141 -5.84 2.84 -11.10
N CYS A 142 -4.96 1.92 -10.69
CA CYS A 142 -4.45 1.86 -9.32
C CYS A 142 -3.60 3.08 -8.89
N TYR A 143 -3.18 3.92 -9.84
CA TYR A 143 -2.35 5.11 -9.58
C TYR A 143 -3.17 6.39 -9.50
N CYS A 144 -3.92 6.73 -10.56
CA CYS A 144 -4.72 7.96 -10.55
C CYS A 144 -6.11 7.78 -9.98
N ARG A 145 -6.64 6.56 -9.88
CA ARG A 145 -7.99 6.23 -9.38
C ARG A 145 -9.16 6.93 -10.09
N GLU A 146 -8.87 7.69 -11.15
CA GLU A 146 -9.85 8.46 -11.92
C GLU A 146 -10.24 7.78 -13.24
N ARG A 147 -9.27 7.16 -13.91
CA ARG A 147 -9.45 6.58 -15.25
C ARG A 147 -9.60 5.08 -15.17
N GLN A 148 -10.29 4.46 -16.12
CA GLN A 148 -10.26 3.01 -16.28
C GLN A 148 -8.83 2.52 -16.53
N ALA A 149 -8.51 1.36 -15.96
CA ALA A 149 -7.29 0.65 -16.27
C ALA A 149 -7.41 0.03 -17.67
N ASP A 150 -6.31 -0.01 -18.42
CA ASP A 150 -6.36 -0.67 -19.73
C ASP A 150 -6.51 -2.20 -19.54
N PRO A 151 -7.20 -2.90 -20.46
CA PRO A 151 -7.37 -4.35 -20.40
C PRO A 151 -6.04 -5.09 -20.18
N GLY A 152 -6.04 -6.07 -19.29
CA GLY A 152 -4.83 -6.83 -18.92
C GLY A 152 -3.84 -6.08 -18.01
N HIS A 153 -4.17 -4.87 -17.56
CA HIS A 153 -3.30 -4.06 -16.73
C HIS A 153 -4.03 -3.45 -15.53
N SER A 154 -3.28 -3.19 -14.44
CA SER A 154 -3.83 -2.55 -13.24
C SER A 154 -3.81 -1.01 -13.29
N SER A 155 -3.36 -0.42 -14.40
CA SER A 155 -3.11 1.02 -14.50
C SER A 155 -3.34 1.53 -15.91
N CYS A 156 -3.76 2.79 -16.02
CA CYS A 156 -4.00 3.45 -17.30
C CYS A 156 -2.70 3.83 -18.02
N THR A 157 -2.76 3.89 -19.35
CA THR A 157 -1.64 4.20 -20.24
C THR A 157 -0.87 5.47 -19.84
N PRO A 158 -1.52 6.60 -19.52
CA PRO A 158 -0.81 7.83 -19.14
C PRO A 158 -0.01 7.67 -17.84
N CYS A 159 -0.54 6.98 -16.84
CA CYS A 159 0.19 6.70 -15.61
C CYS A 159 1.39 5.78 -15.86
N ARG A 160 1.25 4.80 -16.76
CA ARG A 160 2.35 3.89 -17.12
C ARG A 160 3.47 4.62 -17.86
N GLN A 161 3.14 5.50 -18.80
CA GLN A 161 4.11 6.32 -19.52
C GLN A 161 4.89 7.22 -18.55
N LYS A 162 4.18 7.95 -17.68
CA LYS A 162 4.80 8.77 -16.64
C LYS A 162 5.71 7.97 -15.71
N ARG A 163 5.33 6.74 -15.35
CA ARG A 163 6.17 5.85 -14.54
C ARG A 163 7.42 5.40 -15.30
N LYS A 164 7.31 5.06 -16.59
CA LYS A 164 8.46 4.70 -17.44
C LYS A 164 9.45 5.87 -17.52
N GLU A 165 8.97 7.08 -17.78
CA GLU A 165 9.79 8.30 -17.80
C GLU A 165 10.52 8.51 -16.47
N GLN A 166 9.81 8.48 -15.34
CA GLN A 166 10.43 8.61 -14.02
C GLN A 166 11.49 7.54 -13.75
N VAL A 167 11.26 6.29 -14.17
CA VAL A 167 12.25 5.22 -14.04
C VAL A 167 13.49 5.52 -14.89
N THR A 168 13.32 6.03 -16.11
CA THR A 168 14.46 6.42 -16.96
C THR A 168 15.24 7.59 -16.36
N GLU A 169 14.58 8.61 -15.84
CA GLU A 169 15.23 9.76 -15.18
C GLU A 169 15.99 9.34 -13.92
N ARG A 170 15.40 8.46 -13.09
CA ARG A 170 16.09 7.86 -11.94
C ARG A 170 17.31 7.03 -12.36
N LYS A 171 17.25 6.33 -13.50
CA LYS A 171 18.40 5.58 -14.03
C LYS A 171 19.50 6.51 -14.53
N LYS A 172 19.15 7.60 -15.24
CA LYS A 172 20.11 8.62 -15.71
C LYS A 172 20.83 9.29 -14.54
N THR A 173 20.07 9.75 -13.54
CA THR A 173 20.64 10.38 -12.33
C THR A 173 21.54 9.44 -11.54
N LYS A 174 21.17 8.17 -11.36
CA LYS A 174 22.04 7.16 -10.73
C LYS A 174 23.34 6.93 -11.52
N LYS A 175 23.26 6.83 -12.85
CA LYS A 175 24.45 6.71 -13.71
C LYS A 175 25.34 7.96 -13.63
N GLY A 176 24.74 9.15 -13.66
CA GLY A 176 25.45 10.42 -13.51
C GLY A 176 26.19 10.50 -12.17
N LYS A 177 25.50 10.23 -11.06
CA LYS A 177 26.11 10.19 -9.72
C LYS A 177 27.28 9.20 -9.65
N LYS A 178 27.12 8.00 -10.21
CA LYS A 178 28.20 6.99 -10.25
C LYS A 178 29.42 7.46 -11.06
N VAL A 179 29.20 8.17 -12.17
CA VAL A 179 30.30 8.72 -12.99
C VAL A 179 30.99 9.87 -12.26
N GLU A 180 30.23 10.75 -11.61
CA GLU A 180 30.77 11.87 -10.83
C GLU A 180 31.60 11.38 -9.64
N GLU A 181 31.11 10.39 -8.89
CA GLU A 181 31.82 9.74 -7.78
C GLU A 181 33.12 9.08 -8.25
N LYS A 182 33.10 8.43 -9.43
CA LYS A 182 34.30 7.86 -10.06
C LYS A 182 35.30 8.94 -10.52
N ARG A 183 34.83 10.12 -10.91
CA ARG A 183 35.71 11.25 -11.27
C ARG A 183 36.38 11.85 -10.04
N LYS A 184 35.61 12.10 -8.96
CA LYS A 184 36.13 12.64 -7.69
C LYS A 184 37.19 11.71 -7.09
N SER A 185 36.91 10.41 -7.01
CA SER A 185 37.88 9.42 -6.52
C SER A 185 39.16 9.33 -7.36
N LYS A 186 39.08 9.51 -8.69
CA LYS A 186 40.27 9.55 -9.57
C LYS A 186 41.09 10.82 -9.38
N GLU A 187 40.43 11.95 -9.11
CA GLU A 187 41.07 13.24 -8.86
C GLU A 187 41.80 13.26 -7.51
N GLU A 188 41.15 12.76 -6.44
CA GLU A 188 41.76 12.60 -5.12
C GLU A 188 42.98 11.67 -5.15
N LYS A 189 42.91 10.56 -5.89
CA LYS A 189 44.07 9.66 -6.05
C LYS A 189 45.24 10.34 -6.75
N LYS A 190 44.98 11.22 -7.71
CA LYS A 190 46.01 11.96 -8.46
C LYS A 190 46.67 13.05 -7.61
N THR A 191 45.92 13.72 -6.73
CA THR A 191 46.48 14.72 -5.82
C THR A 191 47.32 14.06 -4.71
N GLU A 192 46.91 12.89 -4.22
CA GLU A 192 47.65 12.10 -3.23
C GLU A 192 48.99 11.55 -3.76
N GLU A 193 49.04 11.05 -5.00
CA GLU A 193 50.30 10.64 -5.63
C GLU A 193 51.26 11.82 -5.84
N LYS A 194 50.74 12.99 -6.24
CA LYS A 194 51.55 14.18 -6.47
C LYS A 194 52.19 14.71 -5.19
N SER A 195 51.50 14.64 -4.05
CA SER A 195 52.04 15.04 -2.75
C SER A 195 53.05 14.02 -2.19
N LYS A 196 52.85 12.71 -2.40
CA LYS A 196 53.84 11.67 -2.05
C LYS A 196 55.16 11.83 -2.83
N ASN A 197 55.11 12.13 -4.13
CA ASN A 197 56.32 12.33 -4.93
C ASN A 197 57.10 13.60 -4.55
N LYS A 198 56.40 14.71 -4.27
CA LYS A 198 57.05 15.98 -3.85
C LYS A 198 57.75 15.86 -2.49
N SER A 199 57.32 14.92 -1.65
CA SER A 199 57.91 14.62 -0.34
C SER A 199 59.18 13.78 -0.43
N LYS A 200 59.27 12.89 -1.43
CA LYS A 200 60.45 12.05 -1.69
C LYS A 200 61.63 12.85 -2.26
N ASP A 201 61.39 13.83 -3.12
CA ASP A 201 62.46 14.66 -3.69
C ASP A 201 63.16 15.53 -2.64
N LYS A 202 62.43 16.08 -1.66
CA LYS A 202 63.03 16.86 -0.56
C LYS A 202 63.91 16.03 0.40
N SER A 203 63.77 14.70 0.42
CA SER A 203 64.56 13.84 1.30
C SER A 203 65.93 13.46 0.72
N LYS A 204 66.15 13.60 -0.59
CA LYS A 204 67.44 13.28 -1.23
C LYS A 204 68.48 14.39 -1.11
N ASP A 205 68.06 15.65 -0.92
CA ASP A 205 68.99 16.78 -0.81
C ASP A 205 69.68 16.88 0.55
N LYS A 206 69.10 16.32 1.62
CA LYS A 206 69.70 16.39 2.97
C LYS A 206 70.85 15.40 3.19
N THR A 207 71.10 14.45 2.28
CA THR A 207 72.15 13.42 2.46
C THR A 207 73.50 13.81 1.83
N LYS A 208 73.61 14.92 1.09
CA LYS A 208 74.87 15.35 0.46
C LYS A 208 75.73 16.33 1.28
N ASN A 209 75.21 16.95 2.33
CA ASN A 209 75.94 17.94 3.14
C ASN A 209 76.57 17.38 4.42
N LYS A 210 76.81 16.07 4.49
CA LYS A 210 77.48 15.44 5.64
C LYS A 210 78.76 14.75 5.15
N LYS A 211 79.73 15.55 4.72
CA LYS A 211 81.12 15.11 4.56
C LYS A 211 82.07 16.28 4.78
#